data_AF-A0A370KR02-F1
#
_entry.id   AF-A0A370KR02-F1
#
_cell.length_a   1.000
_cell.length_b   1.000
_cell.length_c   1.000
_cell.angle_alpha   90.00
_cell.angle_beta   90.00
_cell.angle_gamma   90.00
#
_symmetry.space_group_name_H-M   'P 1'
#
loop_
_entity.id
_entity.type
_entity.pdbx_description
1 polymer ?
#
loop_
_entity_poly.entity_id
_entity_poly.type
_entity_poly.pdbx_seq_one_letter_code
_entity_poly.pdbx_strand_id
1 'polypeptide(L)'
;MLGDAMPSFPERSSQNGSEWSNAAERNRHALLLLAVGAGATLVTLLCAALAQGHGPTAGFGVGALIILAGIAVGGLLGFLFSVPRVLAKDTSANVAAAAVSMLTSVGPKGTALDQHPAASANDKGPLLSSNTNLERISEWLTTMLVGVGLTEVDSLGDGFRDFSDFLAERVILFQGTETPAGILPAVGPLLLVAGLVSGFIFFYLYTRIYLSPLFLYVETILSDPGTERLKTEVDKAVREAVTFLPQDSPMITYASQAASLSVSDSLYVITNLLYQTDGYHRAIELGNKLAATSAVKLSRYWYLMAAAYGQKHHYLLGNASAEERRATRDAVLYAARKAVQISDAAKQSLKSLTEATEIDNDLQDFKHDPDFERIVK
;
A
#
# COMPACT_ATOMS: atom_id res chain seq x y z
N MET A 1 2.71 0.37 60.74
CA MET A 1 1.83 1.39 60.14
C MET A 1 2.27 1.57 58.70
N LEU A 2 1.33 1.38 57.78
CA LEU A 2 1.55 1.45 56.33
C LEU A 2 2.00 2.85 55.90
N GLY A 3 2.95 2.91 54.99
CA GLY A 3 3.27 4.10 54.20
C GLY A 3 3.39 3.67 52.74
N ASP A 4 2.27 3.65 52.03
CA ASP A 4 2.20 3.41 50.59
C ASP A 4 2.88 4.54 49.84
N ALA A 5 3.99 4.23 49.17
CA ALA A 5 4.56 5.09 48.14
C ALA A 5 3.95 4.67 46.79
N MET A 6 3.02 5.48 46.27
CA MET A 6 2.54 5.35 44.89
C MET A 6 3.71 5.56 43.91
N PRO A 7 3.94 4.65 42.94
CA PRO A 7 4.72 4.99 41.76
C PRO A 7 3.87 5.87 40.83
N SER A 8 4.35 7.08 40.58
CA SER A 8 3.80 7.99 39.57
C SER A 8 3.89 7.35 38.19
N PHE A 9 2.75 7.11 37.54
CA PHE A 9 2.64 6.68 36.15
C PHE A 9 3.15 7.78 35.19
N PRO A 10 4.08 7.47 34.27
CA PRO A 10 4.23 8.23 33.04
C PRO A 10 3.60 7.47 31.86
N GLU A 11 2.76 8.19 31.12
CA GLU A 11 2.51 8.05 29.68
C GLU A 11 1.80 6.79 29.16
N ARG A 12 0.52 6.65 29.52
CA ARG A 12 -0.51 5.99 28.68
C ARG A 12 -1.04 6.90 27.53
N SER A 13 -0.49 8.10 27.38
CA SER A 13 -0.98 9.14 26.47
C SER A 13 -0.45 9.03 25.03
N SER A 14 0.71 8.39 24.81
CA SER A 14 1.38 8.39 23.50
C SER A 14 0.85 7.32 22.52
N GLN A 15 0.42 6.15 23.01
CA GLN A 15 -0.20 5.11 22.18
C GLN A 15 -1.64 5.43 21.79
N ASN A 16 -2.42 6.02 22.72
CA ASN A 16 -3.67 6.67 22.33
C ASN A 16 -3.34 7.85 21.38
N GLY A 17 -2.29 8.63 21.62
CA GLY A 17 -1.89 9.71 20.72
C GLY A 17 -1.72 9.31 19.25
N SER A 18 -1.18 8.12 18.94
CA SER A 18 -0.96 7.66 17.55
C SER A 18 -2.19 7.03 16.89
N GLU A 19 -3.01 6.26 17.62
CA GLU A 19 -4.31 5.79 17.10
C GLU A 19 -5.27 6.97 16.90
N TRP A 20 -5.24 7.94 17.82
CA TRP A 20 -6.03 9.17 17.73
C TRP A 20 -5.48 10.13 16.68
N SER A 21 -4.16 10.19 16.41
CA SER A 21 -3.61 10.98 15.30
C SER A 21 -3.96 10.36 13.94
N ASN A 22 -3.84 9.03 13.80
CA ASN A 22 -4.20 8.32 12.58
C ASN A 22 -5.72 8.35 12.31
N ALA A 23 -6.54 8.24 13.37
CA ALA A 23 -7.98 8.45 13.28
C ALA A 23 -8.31 9.92 12.97
N ALA A 24 -7.63 10.89 13.56
CA ALA A 24 -7.82 12.31 13.30
C ALA A 24 -7.43 12.70 11.86
N GLU A 25 -6.38 12.11 11.32
CA GLU A 25 -5.91 12.37 9.95
C GLU A 25 -6.83 11.75 8.89
N ARG A 26 -7.28 10.50 9.10
CA ARG A 26 -8.34 9.88 8.28
C ARG A 26 -9.64 10.67 8.36
N ASN A 27 -10.00 11.15 9.55
CA ASN A 27 -11.18 11.98 9.74
C ASN A 27 -11.03 13.34 9.04
N ARG A 28 -9.82 13.92 9.01
CA ARG A 28 -9.55 15.17 8.27
C ARG A 28 -9.77 15.00 6.76
N HIS A 29 -9.30 13.90 6.16
CA HIS A 29 -9.57 13.64 4.73
C HIS A 29 -11.05 13.36 4.45
N ALA A 30 -11.73 12.61 5.31
CA ALA A 30 -13.16 12.38 5.20
C ALA A 30 -13.96 13.70 5.35
N LEU A 31 -13.58 14.55 6.30
CA LEU A 31 -14.18 15.87 6.50
C LEU A 31 -13.90 16.81 5.32
N LEU A 32 -12.71 16.76 4.72
CA LEU A 32 -12.40 17.52 3.51
C LEU A 32 -13.26 17.06 2.33
N LEU A 33 -13.42 15.75 2.12
CA LEU A 33 -14.29 15.22 1.06
C LEU A 33 -15.76 15.61 1.29
N LEU A 34 -16.23 15.51 2.53
CA LEU A 34 -17.57 15.95 2.90
C LEU A 34 -17.75 17.46 2.71
N ALA A 35 -16.74 18.27 3.06
CA ALA A 35 -16.79 19.72 2.87
C ALA A 35 -16.80 20.11 1.38
N VAL A 36 -16.01 19.43 0.55
CA VAL A 36 -16.02 19.63 -0.92
C VAL A 36 -17.37 19.22 -1.50
N GLY A 37 -17.91 18.07 -1.10
CA GLY A 37 -19.23 17.60 -1.53
C GLY A 37 -20.35 18.56 -1.12
N ALA A 38 -20.39 18.95 0.16
CA ALA A 38 -21.35 19.92 0.68
C ALA A 38 -21.23 21.28 0.00
N GLY A 39 -20.01 21.73 -0.28
CA GLY A 39 -19.74 22.95 -1.04
C GLY A 39 -20.30 22.89 -2.46
N ALA A 40 -20.05 21.79 -3.18
CA ALA A 40 -20.60 21.59 -4.52
C ALA A 40 -22.14 21.55 -4.53
N THR A 41 -22.76 20.90 -3.54
CA THR A 41 -24.22 20.89 -3.37
C THR A 41 -24.74 22.29 -3.08
N LEU A 42 -24.10 23.04 -2.18
CA LEU A 42 -24.50 24.40 -1.84
C LEU A 42 -24.41 25.34 -3.05
N VAL A 43 -23.34 25.24 -3.84
CA VAL A 43 -23.18 26.00 -5.08
C VAL A 43 -24.28 25.65 -6.07
N THR A 44 -24.60 24.37 -6.24
CA THR A 44 -25.69 23.93 -7.12
C THR A 44 -27.04 24.47 -6.67
N LEU A 45 -27.33 24.41 -5.37
CA LEU A 45 -28.57 24.95 -4.79
C LEU A 45 -28.64 26.48 -4.93
N LEU A 46 -27.53 27.18 -4.77
CA LEU A 46 -27.45 28.62 -4.98
C LEU A 46 -27.73 28.99 -6.45
N CYS A 47 -27.11 28.28 -7.41
CA CYS A 47 -27.39 28.48 -8.83
C CYS A 47 -28.86 28.18 -9.18
N ALA A 48 -29.45 27.13 -8.57
CA ALA A 48 -30.86 26.83 -8.71
C ALA A 48 -31.78 27.91 -8.13
N ALA A 49 -31.42 28.49 -6.98
CA ALA A 49 -32.15 29.62 -6.41
C ALA A 49 -32.07 30.87 -7.31
N LEU A 50 -30.88 31.17 -7.84
CA LEU A 50 -30.67 32.28 -8.79
C LEU A 50 -31.48 32.08 -10.07
N ALA A 51 -31.58 30.85 -10.58
CA ALA A 51 -32.33 30.48 -11.77
C ALA A 51 -33.85 30.75 -11.65
N GLN A 52 -34.40 30.86 -10.44
CA GLN A 52 -35.81 31.21 -10.20
C GLN A 52 -36.09 32.72 -10.32
N GLY A 53 -35.05 33.55 -10.44
CA GLY A 53 -35.18 35.00 -10.56
C GLY A 53 -35.63 35.45 -11.95
N HIS A 54 -35.48 36.75 -12.21
CA HIS A 54 -35.69 37.34 -13.53
C HIS A 54 -34.44 38.10 -13.99
N GLY A 55 -34.31 38.30 -15.28
CA GLY A 55 -33.23 39.07 -15.89
C GLY A 55 -31.87 38.35 -15.87
N PRO A 56 -30.75 39.10 -15.90
CA PRO A 56 -29.42 38.54 -16.10
C PRO A 56 -28.99 37.56 -14.99
N THR A 57 -29.47 37.74 -13.76
CA THR A 57 -29.14 36.87 -12.62
C THR A 57 -29.73 35.47 -12.79
N ALA A 58 -30.93 35.37 -13.35
CA ALA A 58 -31.54 34.09 -13.68
C ALA A 58 -30.82 33.41 -14.84
N GLY A 59 -30.43 34.17 -15.86
CA GLY A 59 -29.62 33.66 -16.97
C GLY A 59 -28.28 33.08 -16.48
N PHE A 60 -27.62 33.76 -15.53
CA PHE A 60 -26.42 33.23 -14.88
C PHE A 60 -26.68 31.94 -14.10
N GLY A 61 -27.77 31.89 -13.32
CA GLY A 61 -28.15 30.69 -12.56
C GLY A 61 -28.37 29.48 -13.46
N VAL A 62 -29.16 29.62 -14.52
CA VAL A 62 -29.43 28.56 -15.49
C VAL A 62 -28.14 28.16 -16.24
N GLY A 63 -27.36 29.14 -16.72
CA GLY A 63 -26.09 28.87 -17.41
C GLY A 63 -25.08 28.12 -16.52
N ALA A 64 -24.97 28.49 -15.25
CA ALA A 64 -24.09 27.81 -14.30
C ALA A 64 -24.55 26.37 -14.02
N LEU A 65 -25.85 26.11 -13.91
CA LEU A 65 -26.39 24.76 -13.77
C LEU A 65 -26.07 23.88 -14.97
N ILE A 66 -26.17 24.42 -16.19
CA ILE A 66 -25.82 23.70 -17.42
C ILE A 66 -24.34 23.29 -17.40
N ILE A 67 -23.44 24.22 -17.02
CA ILE A 67 -22.01 23.93 -16.91
C ILE A 67 -21.75 22.87 -15.83
N LEU A 68 -22.37 23.00 -14.64
CA LEU A 68 -22.20 22.05 -13.54
C LEU A 68 -22.70 20.64 -13.91
N ALA A 69 -23.82 20.53 -14.63
CA ALA A 69 -24.31 19.27 -15.16
C ALA A 69 -23.32 18.66 -16.16
N GLY A 70 -22.78 19.47 -17.07
CA GLY A 70 -21.72 19.07 -17.98
C GLY A 70 -20.48 18.56 -17.22
N ILE A 71 -19.98 19.31 -16.23
CA ILE A 71 -18.83 18.93 -15.41
C ILE A 71 -19.07 17.60 -14.68
N ALA A 72 -20.27 17.38 -14.14
CA ALA A 72 -20.60 16.14 -13.44
C ALA A 72 -20.57 14.92 -14.38
N VAL A 73 -21.21 15.02 -15.54
CA VAL A 73 -21.24 13.95 -16.55
C VAL A 73 -19.84 13.72 -17.13
N GLY A 74 -19.17 14.80 -17.53
CA GLY A 74 -17.81 14.77 -18.05
C GLY A 74 -16.83 14.20 -17.03
N GLY A 75 -16.93 14.61 -15.77
CA GLY A 75 -16.09 14.14 -14.68
C GLY A 75 -16.25 12.65 -14.39
N LEU A 76 -17.48 12.14 -14.44
CA LEU A 76 -17.75 10.70 -14.32
C LEU A 76 -17.08 9.92 -15.45
N LEU A 77 -17.19 10.39 -16.70
CA LEU A 77 -16.51 9.78 -17.83
C LEU A 77 -14.98 9.88 -17.66
N GLY A 78 -14.44 11.07 -17.37
CA GLY A 78 -13.00 11.29 -17.20
C GLY A 78 -12.39 10.38 -16.12
N PHE A 79 -13.10 10.21 -15.01
CA PHE A 79 -12.74 9.25 -13.96
C PHE A 79 -12.70 7.80 -14.48
N LEU A 80 -13.77 7.35 -15.15
CA LEU A 80 -13.89 6.00 -15.70
C LEU A 80 -12.76 5.67 -16.70
N PHE A 81 -12.41 6.64 -17.56
CA PHE A 81 -11.34 6.50 -18.56
C PHE A 81 -9.93 6.62 -17.96
N SER A 82 -9.80 7.15 -16.74
CA SER A 82 -8.51 7.34 -16.08
C SER A 82 -8.12 6.20 -15.13
N VAL A 83 -8.99 5.21 -14.90
CA VAL A 83 -8.67 4.09 -14.00
C VAL A 83 -7.35 3.42 -14.45
N PRO A 84 -6.31 3.39 -13.60
CA PRO A 84 -4.97 2.97 -14.03
C PRO A 84 -4.92 1.49 -14.40
N ARG A 85 -4.50 1.17 -15.64
CA ARG A 85 -4.31 -0.21 -16.18
C ARG A 85 -3.01 -0.88 -15.71
N VAL A 86 -2.34 -0.35 -14.70
CA VAL A 86 -0.93 -0.68 -14.38
C VAL A 86 -0.77 -2.07 -13.75
N LEU A 87 -1.87 -2.75 -13.39
CA LEU A 87 -1.85 -4.10 -12.81
C LEU A 87 -2.02 -5.23 -13.87
N ALA A 88 -2.19 -4.90 -15.15
CA ALA A 88 -2.54 -5.87 -16.19
C ALA A 88 -1.37 -6.76 -16.70
N LYS A 89 -0.12 -6.52 -16.27
CA LYS A 89 1.05 -7.21 -16.85
C LYS A 89 1.12 -8.71 -16.53
N ASP A 90 0.44 -9.18 -15.48
CA ASP A 90 0.55 -10.56 -15.02
C ASP A 90 -0.60 -11.48 -15.47
N THR A 91 -1.74 -10.93 -15.92
CA THR A 91 -2.93 -11.75 -16.25
C THR A 91 -2.91 -12.28 -17.70
N SER A 92 -2.38 -11.51 -18.67
CA SER A 92 -2.33 -11.96 -20.07
C SER A 92 -1.41 -13.17 -20.28
N ALA A 93 -0.39 -13.34 -19.45
CA ALA A 93 0.49 -14.51 -19.49
C ALA A 93 -0.19 -15.78 -18.93
N ASN A 94 -0.96 -15.65 -17.85
CA ASN A 94 -1.63 -16.77 -17.19
C ASN A 94 -2.85 -17.30 -17.97
N VAL A 95 -3.59 -16.43 -18.68
CA VAL A 95 -4.71 -16.86 -19.53
C VAL A 95 -4.23 -17.58 -20.80
N ALA A 96 -3.09 -17.15 -21.38
CA ALA A 96 -2.46 -17.85 -22.49
C ALA A 96 -1.90 -19.22 -22.06
N ALA A 97 -1.28 -19.32 -20.87
CA ALA A 97 -0.78 -20.59 -20.33
C ALA A 97 -1.92 -21.57 -19.99
N ALA A 98 -3.04 -21.09 -19.44
CA ALA A 98 -4.22 -21.90 -19.15
C ALA A 98 -4.91 -22.42 -20.43
N ALA A 99 -4.97 -21.61 -21.49
CA ALA A 99 -5.53 -22.01 -22.78
C ALA A 99 -4.65 -23.08 -23.49
N VAL A 100 -3.33 -22.98 -23.37
CA VAL A 100 -2.39 -23.99 -23.92
C VAL A 100 -2.43 -25.29 -23.12
N SER A 101 -2.64 -25.23 -21.80
CA SER A 101 -2.76 -26.41 -20.94
C SER A 101 -4.10 -27.15 -21.09
N MET A 102 -5.17 -26.47 -21.53
CA MET A 102 -6.45 -27.11 -21.85
C MET A 102 -6.48 -27.77 -23.24
N LEU A 103 -5.59 -27.37 -24.16
CA LEU A 103 -5.51 -27.95 -25.50
C LEU A 103 -4.71 -29.26 -25.54
N THR A 104 -3.93 -29.57 -24.50
CA THR A 104 -3.03 -30.74 -24.44
C THR A 104 -3.55 -31.92 -23.63
N SER A 105 -4.76 -31.86 -23.04
CA SER A 105 -5.27 -32.90 -22.12
C SER A 105 -6.22 -33.95 -22.73
N VAL A 106 -6.20 -34.19 -24.04
CA VAL A 106 -7.00 -35.27 -24.66
C VAL A 106 -6.09 -36.43 -25.08
N GLY A 107 -5.95 -37.42 -24.19
CA GLY A 107 -5.32 -38.72 -24.47
C GLY A 107 -5.90 -39.80 -23.53
N PRO A 108 -6.30 -41.01 -24.01
CA PRO A 108 -7.06 -41.96 -23.21
C PRO A 108 -6.19 -43.03 -22.49
N LYS A 109 -6.42 -43.15 -21.17
CA LYS A 109 -6.32 -44.30 -20.23
C LYS A 109 -5.07 -45.21 -20.21
N GLY A 110 -4.45 -45.31 -19.02
CA GLY A 110 -3.59 -46.44 -18.59
C GLY A 110 -3.06 -46.32 -17.14
N THR A 111 -3.69 -47.06 -16.22
CA THR A 111 -3.26 -47.62 -14.91
C THR A 111 -1.95 -47.21 -14.17
N ALA A 112 -2.15 -46.90 -12.87
CA ALA A 112 -1.37 -47.25 -11.66
C ALA A 112 -0.01 -46.59 -11.31
N LEU A 113 -0.04 -45.96 -10.12
CA LEU A 113 0.97 -45.74 -9.06
C LEU A 113 2.20 -44.82 -9.29
N ASP A 114 2.36 -43.97 -8.27
CA ASP A 114 3.53 -43.20 -7.79
C ASP A 114 3.90 -41.83 -8.39
N GLN A 115 4.22 -40.94 -7.43
CA GLN A 115 4.94 -39.67 -7.47
C GLN A 115 4.13 -38.36 -7.55
N HIS A 116 4.01 -37.71 -6.38
CA HIS A 116 3.94 -36.27 -6.23
C HIS A 116 5.04 -35.59 -7.08
N PRO A 117 4.80 -34.35 -7.53
CA PRO A 117 5.60 -33.30 -6.91
C PRO A 117 4.77 -32.14 -6.40
N ALA A 118 5.27 -31.60 -5.29
CA ALA A 118 4.93 -30.35 -4.66
C ALA A 118 4.45 -29.25 -5.64
N ALA A 119 3.28 -28.69 -5.35
CA ALA A 119 2.98 -27.33 -5.78
C ALA A 119 3.83 -26.37 -4.93
N SER A 120 5.04 -26.12 -5.42
CA SER A 120 5.88 -25.01 -5.01
C SER A 120 5.16 -23.69 -5.20
N ALA A 121 5.44 -22.81 -4.23
CA ALA A 121 5.29 -21.37 -4.26
C ALA A 121 5.39 -20.72 -5.65
N ASN A 122 4.54 -19.71 -5.91
CA ASN A 122 4.95 -18.30 -5.97
C ASN A 122 3.87 -17.45 -6.67
N ASP A 123 2.61 -17.51 -6.20
CA ASP A 123 1.56 -16.62 -6.71
C ASP A 123 1.60 -15.30 -5.92
N LYS A 124 2.57 -14.46 -6.27
CA LYS A 124 2.59 -13.05 -5.86
C LYS A 124 1.77 -12.24 -6.87
N GLY A 125 0.46 -12.37 -6.80
CA GLY A 125 -0.40 -11.31 -7.28
C GLY A 125 -0.27 -10.10 -6.33
N PRO A 126 -0.20 -8.86 -6.84
CA PRO A 126 -0.29 -7.66 -6.00
C PRO A 126 -1.45 -7.79 -4.99
N LEU A 127 -1.19 -7.53 -3.71
CA LEU A 127 -2.16 -7.72 -2.61
C LEU A 127 -3.37 -6.77 -2.71
N LEU A 128 -3.28 -5.74 -3.55
CA LEU A 128 -4.43 -5.11 -4.16
C LEU A 128 -4.70 -5.83 -5.48
N SER A 129 -5.41 -6.97 -5.41
CA SER A 129 -6.02 -7.51 -6.63
C SER A 129 -6.85 -6.38 -7.21
N SER A 130 -6.41 -5.78 -8.33
CA SER A 130 -7.22 -4.79 -9.03
C SER A 130 -8.57 -5.45 -9.24
N ASN A 131 -9.65 -4.74 -8.94
CA ASN A 131 -10.97 -5.26 -9.17
C ASN A 131 -11.13 -5.39 -10.69
N THR A 132 -10.74 -6.53 -11.26
CA THR A 132 -10.75 -6.79 -12.72
C THR A 132 -12.13 -6.61 -13.33
N ASN A 133 -13.17 -6.59 -12.49
CA ASN A 133 -14.52 -6.22 -12.84
C ASN A 133 -14.62 -4.76 -13.30
N LEU A 134 -14.03 -3.80 -12.58
CA LEU A 134 -14.06 -2.39 -12.98
C LEU A 134 -13.21 -2.11 -14.22
N GLU A 135 -12.10 -2.84 -14.39
CA GLU A 135 -11.25 -2.74 -15.57
C GLU A 135 -11.96 -3.30 -16.82
N ARG A 136 -12.59 -4.48 -16.70
CA ARG A 136 -13.42 -5.07 -17.77
C ARG A 136 -14.65 -4.23 -18.09
N ILE A 137 -15.31 -3.68 -17.08
CA ILE A 137 -16.44 -2.75 -17.28
C ILE A 137 -15.94 -1.50 -18.00
N SER A 138 -14.78 -0.93 -17.64
CA SER A 138 -14.23 0.24 -18.34
C SER A 138 -13.82 -0.06 -19.79
N GLU A 139 -13.24 -1.23 -20.06
CA GLU A 139 -12.88 -1.67 -21.43
C GLU A 139 -14.13 -1.89 -22.31
N TRP A 140 -15.13 -2.58 -21.77
CA TRP A 140 -16.39 -2.81 -22.47
C TRP A 140 -17.19 -1.52 -22.64
N LEU A 141 -17.26 -0.67 -21.61
CA LEU A 141 -17.95 0.62 -21.63
C LEU A 141 -17.25 1.60 -22.57
N THR A 142 -15.91 1.61 -22.62
CA THR A 142 -15.15 2.42 -23.59
C THR A 142 -15.47 1.99 -25.02
N THR A 143 -15.45 0.69 -25.29
CA THR A 143 -15.70 0.16 -26.63
C THR A 143 -17.14 0.39 -27.06
N MET A 144 -18.10 0.21 -26.14
CA MET A 144 -19.51 0.51 -26.38
C MET A 144 -19.75 2.01 -26.55
N LEU A 145 -19.13 2.88 -25.74
CA LEU A 145 -19.29 4.33 -25.83
C LEU A 145 -18.70 4.88 -27.13
N VAL A 146 -17.51 4.40 -27.55
CA VAL A 146 -16.91 4.77 -28.84
C VAL A 146 -17.74 4.21 -30.00
N GLY A 147 -18.21 2.97 -29.89
CA GLY A 147 -19.04 2.33 -30.91
C GLY A 147 -20.38 3.03 -31.11
N VAL A 148 -21.13 3.26 -30.04
CA VAL A 148 -22.39 4.03 -30.04
C VAL A 148 -22.13 5.48 -30.42
N GLY A 149 -21.03 6.07 -29.94
CA GLY A 149 -20.62 7.42 -30.29
C GLY A 149 -20.39 7.60 -31.78
N LEU A 150 -19.81 6.61 -32.47
CA LEU A 150 -19.60 6.65 -33.93
C LEU A 150 -20.89 6.51 -34.74
N THR A 151 -21.91 5.80 -34.23
CA THR A 151 -23.18 5.60 -34.93
C THR A 151 -24.20 6.72 -34.65
N GLU A 152 -24.10 7.39 -33.51
CA GLU A 152 -25.01 8.46 -33.07
C GLU A 152 -24.44 9.87 -33.33
N VAL A 153 -23.33 10.02 -34.06
CA VAL A 153 -22.78 11.36 -34.38
C VAL A 153 -23.80 12.23 -35.12
N ASP A 154 -24.58 11.61 -36.02
CA ASP A 154 -25.57 12.34 -36.84
C ASP A 154 -26.76 12.81 -35.99
N SER A 155 -27.15 12.06 -34.96
CA SER A 155 -28.26 12.43 -34.05
C SER A 155 -27.87 13.50 -33.02
N LEU A 156 -26.57 13.74 -32.82
CA LEU A 156 -26.07 14.76 -31.91
C LEU A 156 -26.53 16.18 -32.29
N GLY A 157 -26.61 16.46 -33.60
CA GLY A 157 -27.08 17.76 -34.11
C GLY A 157 -28.55 18.02 -33.76
N ASP A 158 -29.39 17.00 -33.85
CA ASP A 158 -30.81 17.08 -33.47
C ASP A 158 -30.95 17.25 -31.95
N GLY A 159 -30.15 16.52 -31.15
CA GLY A 159 -30.14 16.72 -29.70
C GLY A 159 -29.72 18.14 -29.26
N PHE A 160 -28.80 18.78 -29.98
CA PHE A 160 -28.42 20.18 -29.73
C PHE A 160 -29.54 21.16 -30.07
N ARG A 161 -30.25 20.89 -31.18
CA ARG A 161 -31.40 21.69 -31.59
C ARG A 161 -32.54 21.53 -30.58
N ASP A 162 -32.89 20.30 -30.22
CA ASP A 162 -33.93 19.99 -29.23
C ASP A 162 -33.62 20.61 -27.87
N PHE A 163 -32.35 20.59 -27.43
CA PHE A 163 -31.96 21.25 -26.18
C PHE A 163 -32.03 22.78 -26.27
N SER A 164 -31.61 23.37 -27.40
CA SER A 164 -31.77 24.80 -27.67
C SER A 164 -33.25 25.19 -27.64
N ASP A 165 -34.11 24.42 -28.30
CA ASP A 165 -35.56 24.65 -28.37
C ASP A 165 -36.21 24.49 -26.99
N PHE A 166 -35.80 23.48 -26.21
CA PHE A 166 -36.21 23.33 -24.82
C PHE A 166 -35.87 24.57 -23.98
N LEU A 167 -34.64 25.12 -24.13
CA LEU A 167 -34.26 26.35 -23.43
C LEU A 167 -35.09 27.55 -23.91
N ALA A 168 -35.39 27.63 -25.20
CA ALA A 168 -36.20 28.71 -25.78
C ALA A 168 -37.64 28.68 -25.27
N GLU A 169 -38.22 27.48 -25.11
CA GLU A 169 -39.59 27.29 -24.66
C GLU A 169 -39.77 27.39 -23.15
N ARG A 170 -38.79 26.89 -22.37
CA ARG A 170 -38.96 26.70 -20.92
C ARG A 170 -38.28 27.76 -20.06
N VAL A 171 -37.31 28.49 -20.60
CA VAL A 171 -36.59 29.50 -19.83
C VAL A 171 -37.14 30.88 -20.15
N ILE A 172 -37.75 31.52 -19.15
CA ILE A 172 -38.26 32.89 -19.25
C ILE A 172 -37.40 33.78 -18.37
N LEU A 173 -36.43 34.46 -18.99
CA LEU A 173 -35.51 35.40 -18.31
C LEU A 173 -36.04 36.83 -18.34
N PHE A 174 -36.54 37.27 -19.50
CA PHE A 174 -37.02 38.63 -19.72
C PHE A 174 -38.50 38.60 -20.08
N GLN A 175 -39.32 39.35 -19.33
CA GLN A 175 -40.76 39.45 -19.60
C GLN A 175 -41.03 40.59 -20.59
N GLY A 176 -41.97 40.37 -21.52
CA GLY A 176 -42.41 41.40 -22.47
C GLY A 176 -41.43 41.66 -23.62
N THR A 177 -40.46 40.78 -23.86
CA THR A 177 -39.52 40.86 -25.00
C THR A 177 -39.85 39.79 -26.05
N GLU A 178 -39.46 40.04 -27.31
CA GLU A 178 -39.61 39.05 -28.40
C GLU A 178 -38.75 37.80 -28.19
N THR A 179 -37.71 37.89 -27.34
CA THR A 179 -36.81 36.80 -26.98
C THR A 179 -36.80 36.57 -25.46
N PRO A 180 -37.80 35.86 -24.90
CA PRO A 180 -37.93 35.66 -23.45
C PRO A 180 -36.73 34.94 -22.82
N ALA A 181 -36.10 34.01 -23.55
CA ALA A 181 -34.93 33.24 -23.12
C ALA A 181 -33.57 33.94 -23.35
N GLY A 182 -33.55 35.12 -23.98
CA GLY A 182 -32.32 35.82 -24.35
C GLY A 182 -31.42 34.99 -25.27
N ILE A 183 -30.10 35.05 -25.05
CA ILE A 183 -29.11 34.30 -25.85
C ILE A 183 -28.93 32.84 -25.41
N LEU A 184 -29.57 32.44 -24.29
CA LEU A 184 -29.35 31.14 -23.64
C LEU A 184 -29.61 29.93 -24.55
N PRO A 185 -30.64 29.91 -25.42
CA PRO A 185 -30.85 28.82 -26.38
C PRO A 185 -29.63 28.60 -27.30
N ALA A 186 -29.01 29.69 -27.76
CA ALA A 186 -27.86 29.62 -28.66
C ALA A 186 -26.57 29.17 -27.95
N VAL A 187 -26.35 29.62 -26.71
CA VAL A 187 -25.10 29.32 -25.97
C VAL A 187 -25.19 28.11 -25.06
N GLY A 188 -26.40 27.68 -24.69
CA GLY A 188 -26.65 26.58 -23.75
C GLY A 188 -25.99 25.26 -24.15
N PRO A 189 -26.17 24.78 -25.40
CA PRO A 189 -25.46 23.58 -25.87
C PRO A 189 -23.93 23.72 -25.77
N LEU A 190 -23.38 24.90 -26.09
CA LEU A 190 -21.94 25.16 -25.99
C LEU A 190 -21.44 25.13 -24.55
N LEU A 191 -22.21 25.71 -23.61
CA LEU A 191 -21.91 25.67 -22.18
C LEU A 191 -21.92 24.23 -21.63
N LEU A 192 -22.87 23.40 -22.09
CA LEU A 192 -22.95 21.99 -21.70
C LEU A 192 -21.70 21.23 -22.17
N VAL A 193 -21.30 21.41 -23.44
CA VAL A 193 -20.09 20.80 -24.01
C VAL A 193 -18.84 21.29 -23.29
N ALA A 194 -18.73 22.59 -23.05
CA ALA A 194 -17.59 23.16 -22.34
C ALA A 194 -17.47 22.58 -20.91
N GLY A 195 -18.59 22.44 -20.20
CA GLY A 195 -18.65 21.79 -18.90
C GLY A 195 -18.22 20.32 -18.98
N LEU A 196 -18.75 19.57 -19.95
CA LEU A 196 -18.42 18.16 -20.17
C LEU A 196 -16.93 17.95 -20.44
N VAL A 197 -16.35 18.72 -21.37
CA VAL A 197 -14.92 18.62 -21.70
C VAL A 197 -14.05 19.02 -20.50
N SER A 198 -14.43 20.08 -19.78
CA SER A 198 -13.69 20.54 -18.60
C SER A 198 -13.71 19.50 -17.47
N GLY A 199 -14.89 18.94 -17.16
CA GLY A 199 -15.03 17.88 -16.18
C GLY A 199 -14.25 16.63 -16.56
N PHE A 200 -14.34 16.23 -17.83
CA PHE A 200 -13.60 15.09 -18.37
C PHE A 200 -12.09 15.26 -18.18
N ILE A 201 -11.51 16.36 -18.69
CA ILE A 201 -10.07 16.60 -18.62
C ILE A 201 -9.62 16.72 -17.15
N PHE A 202 -10.35 17.45 -16.32
CA PHE A 202 -9.99 17.62 -14.91
C PHE A 202 -9.94 16.29 -14.16
N PHE A 203 -11.04 15.51 -14.17
CA PHE A 203 -11.08 14.25 -13.43
C PHE A 203 -10.20 13.17 -14.06
N TYR A 204 -10.01 13.21 -15.38
CA TYR A 204 -9.07 12.33 -16.06
C TYR A 204 -7.63 12.60 -15.61
N LEU A 205 -7.18 13.85 -15.68
CA LEU A 205 -5.82 14.21 -15.27
C LEU A 205 -5.64 14.07 -13.76
N TYR A 206 -6.62 14.47 -12.97
CA TYR A 206 -6.56 14.37 -11.51
C TYR A 206 -6.40 12.92 -11.06
N THR A 207 -7.23 12.01 -11.59
CA THR A 207 -7.14 10.58 -11.27
C THR A 207 -5.80 10.02 -11.76
N ARG A 208 -5.34 10.38 -12.96
CA ARG A 208 -4.09 9.87 -13.51
C ARG A 208 -2.85 10.36 -12.75
N ILE A 209 -2.80 11.63 -12.38
CA ILE A 209 -1.63 12.28 -11.77
C ILE A 209 -1.58 12.03 -10.26
N TYR A 210 -2.71 12.06 -9.56
CA TYR A 210 -2.73 11.96 -8.10
C TYR A 210 -3.04 10.55 -7.60
N LEU A 211 -4.01 9.86 -8.21
CA LEU A 211 -4.48 8.59 -7.68
C LEU A 211 -3.53 7.43 -8.03
N SER A 212 -2.96 7.41 -9.25
CA SER A 212 -2.03 6.34 -9.66
C SER A 212 -0.75 6.27 -8.82
N PRO A 213 -0.03 7.38 -8.57
CA PRO A 213 1.15 7.35 -7.70
C PRO A 213 0.81 7.06 -6.24
N LEU A 214 -0.36 7.50 -5.75
CA LEU A 214 -0.80 7.21 -4.39
C LEU A 214 -1.01 5.70 -4.18
N PHE A 215 -1.61 5.01 -5.15
CA PHE A 215 -1.77 3.55 -5.08
C PHE A 215 -0.41 2.82 -5.08
N LEU A 216 0.53 3.25 -5.92
CA LEU A 216 1.88 2.69 -5.93
C LEU A 216 2.65 2.97 -4.63
N TYR A 217 2.45 4.15 -4.03
CA TYR A 217 3.04 4.50 -2.75
C TYR A 217 2.49 3.64 -1.61
N VAL A 218 1.17 3.45 -1.55
CA VAL A 218 0.53 2.55 -0.60
C VAL A 218 0.97 1.11 -0.82
N GLU A 219 1.08 0.64 -2.06
CA GLU A 219 1.61 -0.68 -2.38
C GLU A 219 3.06 -0.85 -1.94
N THR A 220 3.89 0.18 -2.07
CA THR A 220 5.28 0.17 -1.59
C THR A 220 5.33 0.09 -0.07
N ILE A 221 4.45 0.80 0.64
CA ILE A 221 4.34 0.72 2.12
C ILE A 221 3.84 -0.65 2.56
N LEU A 222 2.81 -1.19 1.89
CA LEU A 222 2.26 -2.53 2.18
C LEU A 222 3.20 -3.65 1.73
N SER A 223 4.16 -3.36 0.87
CA SER A 223 5.22 -4.28 0.46
C SER A 223 6.46 -4.19 1.35
N ASP A 224 6.43 -3.44 2.46
CA ASP A 224 7.50 -3.47 3.46
C ASP A 224 7.69 -4.92 3.95
N PRO A 225 8.84 -5.57 3.65
CA PRO A 225 9.15 -6.91 4.10
C PRO A 225 8.98 -7.08 5.61
N GLY A 226 9.16 -6.00 6.38
CA GLY A 226 8.98 -6.01 7.83
C GLY A 226 7.53 -6.21 8.28
N THR A 227 6.53 -5.86 7.46
CA THR A 227 5.10 -5.94 7.81
C THR A 227 4.45 -7.25 7.39
N GLU A 228 5.17 -8.11 6.65
CA GLU A 228 4.67 -9.41 6.24
C GLU A 228 4.28 -10.24 7.47
N ARG A 229 3.04 -10.74 7.46
CA ARG A 229 2.54 -11.64 8.49
C ARG A 229 3.18 -13.01 8.35
N LEU A 230 3.62 -13.55 9.48
CA LEU A 230 4.22 -14.86 9.51
C LEU A 230 3.19 -15.98 9.28
N LYS A 231 3.67 -17.09 8.72
CA LYS A 231 2.92 -18.35 8.71
C LYS A 231 2.82 -18.90 10.14
N THR A 232 1.75 -19.65 10.42
CA THR A 232 1.43 -20.21 11.73
C THR A 232 2.60 -20.93 12.42
N GLU A 233 3.43 -21.63 11.66
CA GLU A 233 4.61 -22.34 12.18
C GLU A 233 5.67 -21.40 12.76
N VAL A 234 5.97 -20.30 12.06
CA VAL A 234 6.96 -19.32 12.51
C VAL A 234 6.38 -18.49 13.66
N ASP A 235 5.09 -18.14 13.58
CA ASP A 235 4.34 -17.50 14.66
C ASP A 235 4.46 -18.27 15.98
N LYS A 236 4.29 -19.61 15.94
CA LYS A 236 4.42 -20.47 17.11
C LYS A 236 5.84 -20.43 17.69
N ALA A 237 6.86 -20.47 16.83
CA ALA A 237 8.26 -20.41 17.27
C ALA A 237 8.61 -19.06 17.92
N VAL A 238 8.10 -17.95 17.38
CA VAL A 238 8.28 -16.62 17.99
C VAL A 238 7.63 -16.58 19.38
N ARG A 239 6.40 -17.09 19.53
CA ARG A 239 5.71 -17.13 20.82
C ARG A 239 6.43 -18.00 21.85
N GLU A 240 6.95 -19.15 21.43
CA GLU A 240 7.78 -19.99 22.29
C GLU A 240 9.02 -19.22 22.75
N ALA A 241 9.70 -18.51 21.85
CA ALA A 241 10.86 -17.70 22.20
C ALA A 241 10.53 -16.56 23.17
N VAL A 242 9.36 -15.92 23.03
CA VAL A 242 8.86 -14.86 23.92
C VAL A 242 8.71 -15.34 25.36
N THR A 243 8.41 -16.62 25.61
CA THR A 243 8.27 -17.15 26.99
C THR A 243 9.57 -17.10 27.80
N PHE A 244 10.72 -17.00 27.12
CA PHE A 244 12.04 -16.91 27.76
C PHE A 244 12.48 -15.48 28.05
N LEU A 245 11.69 -14.49 27.61
CA LEU A 245 12.00 -13.08 27.81
C LEU A 245 11.26 -12.54 29.05
N PRO A 246 11.90 -11.64 29.82
CA PRO A 246 11.20 -10.86 30.84
C PRO A 246 9.98 -10.15 30.23
N GLN A 247 8.86 -10.18 30.94
CA GLN A 247 7.59 -9.56 30.50
C GLN A 247 7.49 -8.11 30.99
N ASP A 248 8.60 -7.38 30.89
CA ASP A 248 8.75 -6.00 31.35
C ASP A 248 8.59 -4.98 30.23
N SER A 249 8.76 -5.40 28.97
CA SER A 249 8.55 -4.57 27.78
C SER A 249 7.15 -4.76 27.18
N PRO A 250 6.40 -3.66 26.89
CA PRO A 250 5.11 -3.72 26.21
C PRO A 250 5.14 -4.49 24.88
N MET A 251 6.26 -4.44 24.15
CA MET A 251 6.43 -5.13 22.88
C MET A 251 6.57 -6.64 23.05
N ILE A 252 7.18 -7.11 24.15
CA ILE A 252 7.25 -8.54 24.49
C ILE A 252 5.88 -9.05 24.93
N THR A 253 5.15 -8.25 25.74
CA THR A 253 3.76 -8.55 26.08
C THR A 253 2.87 -8.62 24.83
N TYR A 254 3.01 -7.67 23.90
CA TYR A 254 2.32 -7.70 22.61
C TYR A 254 2.65 -8.97 21.82
N ALA A 255 3.93 -9.32 21.68
CA ALA A 255 4.35 -10.50 20.94
C ALA A 255 3.76 -11.81 21.49
N SER A 256 3.48 -11.86 22.80
CA SER A 256 2.82 -13.01 23.43
C SER A 256 1.30 -13.09 23.13
N GLN A 257 0.63 -11.93 22.99
CA GLN A 257 -0.84 -11.82 22.95
C GLN A 257 -1.42 -11.53 21.57
N ALA A 258 -0.63 -11.03 20.62
CA ALA A 258 -1.10 -10.63 19.29
C ALA A 258 -1.80 -11.78 18.56
N ALA A 259 -2.78 -11.49 17.71
CA ALA A 259 -3.47 -12.51 16.92
C ALA A 259 -2.59 -13.10 15.79
N SER A 260 -1.65 -12.31 15.26
CA SER A 260 -0.62 -12.71 14.30
C SER A 260 0.59 -11.80 14.46
N LEU A 261 1.79 -12.30 14.16
CA LEU A 261 3.03 -11.54 14.27
C LEU A 261 3.59 -11.18 12.89
N SER A 262 4.27 -10.05 12.82
CA SER A 262 5.02 -9.64 11.65
C SER A 262 6.48 -10.10 11.71
N VAL A 263 7.16 -10.02 10.57
CA VAL A 263 8.63 -10.17 10.50
C VAL A 263 9.32 -9.19 11.46
N SER A 264 8.88 -7.92 11.52
CA SER A 264 9.48 -6.91 12.40
C SER A 264 9.34 -7.24 13.88
N ASP A 265 8.17 -7.74 14.30
CA ASP A 265 7.94 -8.18 15.68
C ASP A 265 8.92 -9.31 16.05
N SER A 266 9.16 -10.22 15.10
CA SER A 266 10.06 -11.35 15.28
C SER A 266 11.53 -10.92 15.39
N LEU A 267 11.96 -9.93 14.61
CA LEU A 267 13.30 -9.35 14.74
C LEU A 267 13.48 -8.62 16.07
N TYR A 268 12.42 -8.02 16.61
CA TYR A 268 12.45 -7.43 17.95
C TYR A 268 12.63 -8.51 19.03
N VAL A 269 11.95 -9.65 18.90
CA VAL A 269 12.15 -10.81 19.79
C VAL A 269 13.59 -11.31 19.71
N ILE A 270 14.15 -11.48 18.51
CA ILE A 270 15.58 -11.84 18.33
C ILE A 270 16.50 -10.86 19.04
N THR A 271 16.26 -9.55 18.89
CA THR A 271 17.06 -8.52 19.56
C THR A 271 17.07 -8.72 21.08
N ASN A 272 15.91 -8.93 21.69
CA ASN A 272 15.81 -9.12 23.14
C ASN A 272 16.41 -10.45 23.62
N LEU A 273 16.36 -11.50 22.79
CA LEU A 273 17.04 -12.77 23.09
C LEU A 273 18.55 -12.56 23.19
N LEU A 274 19.16 -11.73 22.34
CA LEU A 274 20.61 -11.50 22.36
C LEU A 274 21.11 -10.84 23.65
N TYR A 275 20.24 -10.15 24.41
CA TYR A 275 20.57 -9.61 25.72
C TYR A 275 20.37 -10.60 26.88
N GLN A 276 19.82 -11.79 26.62
CA GLN A 276 19.71 -12.84 27.64
C GLN A 276 20.99 -13.68 27.69
N THR A 277 21.31 -14.20 28.87
CA THR A 277 22.37 -15.18 29.04
C THR A 277 22.12 -16.40 28.15
N ASP A 278 23.12 -16.77 27.33
CA ASP A 278 23.06 -17.84 26.32
C ASP A 278 21.91 -17.72 25.31
N GLY A 279 21.35 -16.51 25.15
CA GLY A 279 20.19 -16.27 24.28
C GLY A 279 20.49 -16.36 22.79
N TYR A 280 21.76 -16.29 22.38
CA TYR A 280 22.17 -16.44 20.98
C TYR A 280 21.73 -17.77 20.36
N HIS A 281 21.65 -18.86 21.13
CA HIS A 281 21.19 -20.15 20.62
C HIS A 281 19.75 -20.06 20.08
N ARG A 282 18.86 -19.44 20.86
CA ARG A 282 17.45 -19.24 20.49
C ARG A 282 17.31 -18.20 19.39
N ALA A 283 18.12 -17.14 19.44
CA ALA A 283 18.17 -16.12 18.38
C ALA A 283 18.54 -16.75 17.02
N ILE A 284 19.55 -17.63 16.98
CA ILE A 284 19.95 -18.35 15.77
C ILE A 284 18.83 -19.29 15.29
N GLU A 285 18.22 -20.06 16.19
CA GLU A 285 17.14 -20.97 15.83
C GLU A 285 15.94 -20.23 15.22
N LEU A 286 15.51 -19.15 15.87
CA LEU A 286 14.42 -18.31 15.37
C LEU A 286 14.79 -17.61 14.07
N GLY A 287 16.03 -17.12 13.97
CA GLY A 287 16.56 -16.54 12.74
C GLY A 287 16.53 -17.51 11.56
N ASN A 288 16.93 -18.77 11.77
CA ASN A 288 16.88 -19.80 10.73
C ASN A 288 15.45 -20.10 10.26
N LYS A 289 14.46 -20.05 11.17
CA LYS A 289 13.03 -20.16 10.80
C LYS A 289 12.56 -18.94 9.99
N LEU A 290 13.03 -17.75 10.34
CA LEU A 290 12.75 -16.51 9.59
C LEU A 290 13.44 -16.45 8.22
N ALA A 291 14.49 -17.24 7.98
CA ALA A 291 15.17 -17.29 6.69
C ALA A 291 14.25 -17.69 5.51
N ALA A 292 13.14 -18.39 5.80
CA ALA A 292 12.12 -18.77 4.82
C ALA A 292 11.06 -17.66 4.57
N THR A 293 11.22 -16.49 5.19
CA THR A 293 10.30 -15.35 5.11
C THR A 293 10.97 -14.16 4.41
N SER A 294 10.27 -13.04 4.27
CA SER A 294 10.87 -11.81 3.73
C SER A 294 11.88 -11.12 4.66
N ALA A 295 12.11 -11.64 5.88
CA ALA A 295 13.17 -11.19 6.78
C ALA A 295 14.54 -11.11 6.08
N VAL A 296 14.85 -12.04 5.16
CA VAL A 296 16.13 -12.07 4.42
C VAL A 296 16.35 -10.86 3.51
N LYS A 297 15.30 -10.07 3.24
CA LYS A 297 15.39 -8.81 2.49
C LYS A 297 15.75 -7.62 3.37
N LEU A 298 15.71 -7.77 4.69
CA LEU A 298 15.99 -6.71 5.65
C LEU A 298 17.45 -6.74 6.07
N SER A 299 18.14 -5.61 5.97
CA SER A 299 19.52 -5.47 6.48
C SER A 299 19.58 -5.79 7.99
N ARG A 300 18.55 -5.36 8.75
CA ARG A 300 18.43 -5.62 10.19
C ARG A 300 18.42 -7.11 10.55
N TYR A 301 17.78 -7.96 9.74
CA TYR A 301 17.80 -9.41 9.97
C TYR A 301 19.24 -9.93 9.92
N TRP A 302 19.99 -9.59 8.88
CA TRP A 302 21.37 -10.03 8.73
C TRP A 302 22.32 -9.43 9.77
N TYR A 303 22.08 -8.19 10.18
CA TYR A 303 22.79 -7.57 11.30
C TYR A 303 22.60 -8.38 12.60
N LEU A 304 21.36 -8.73 12.95
CA LEU A 304 21.06 -9.55 14.13
C LEU A 304 21.66 -10.96 14.02
N MET A 305 21.65 -11.55 12.82
CA MET A 305 22.30 -12.85 12.60
C MET A 305 23.82 -12.75 12.78
N ALA A 306 24.45 -11.67 12.33
CA ALA A 306 25.88 -11.45 12.55
C ALA A 306 26.20 -11.37 14.05
N ALA A 307 25.44 -10.59 14.81
CA ALA A 307 25.56 -10.50 16.26
C ALA A 307 25.37 -11.87 16.96
N ALA A 308 24.31 -12.60 16.60
CA ALA A 308 24.01 -13.91 17.18
C ALA A 308 25.13 -14.94 16.93
N TYR A 309 25.64 -15.01 15.70
CA TYR A 309 26.79 -15.86 15.39
C TYR A 309 28.09 -15.35 16.00
N GLY A 310 28.21 -14.04 16.23
CA GLY A 310 29.32 -13.42 16.95
C GLY A 310 29.41 -13.87 18.41
N GLN A 311 28.30 -13.77 19.15
CA GLN A 311 28.20 -14.30 20.51
C GLN A 311 28.53 -15.80 20.57
N LYS A 312 28.01 -16.58 19.61
CA LYS A 312 28.34 -18.00 19.49
C LYS A 312 29.84 -18.22 19.24
N HIS A 313 30.46 -17.45 18.35
CA HIS A 313 31.88 -17.56 18.06
C HIS A 313 32.72 -17.33 19.31
N HIS A 314 32.39 -16.27 20.06
CA HIS A 314 33.07 -15.93 21.31
C HIS A 314 32.97 -17.06 22.34
N TYR A 315 31.78 -17.64 22.53
CA TYR A 315 31.58 -18.79 23.41
C TYR A 315 32.41 -20.03 22.99
N LEU A 316 32.56 -20.26 21.68
CA LEU A 316 33.27 -21.42 21.14
C LEU A 316 34.80 -21.32 21.22
N LEU A 317 35.37 -20.13 21.47
CA LEU A 317 36.84 -19.94 21.55
C LEU A 317 37.51 -20.85 22.58
N GLY A 318 36.83 -21.17 23.69
CA GLY A 318 37.34 -22.05 24.74
C GLY A 318 36.78 -23.48 24.74
N ASN A 319 35.75 -23.77 23.93
CA ASN A 319 34.85 -24.90 24.19
C ASN A 319 34.58 -25.82 22.99
N ALA A 320 35.20 -25.60 21.83
CA ALA A 320 34.82 -26.27 20.59
C ALA A 320 35.99 -26.60 19.64
N SER A 321 35.70 -27.48 18.68
CA SER A 321 36.66 -27.87 17.65
C SER A 321 37.07 -26.70 16.74
N ALA A 322 38.24 -26.80 16.10
CA ALA A 322 38.68 -25.79 15.14
C ALA A 322 37.73 -25.64 13.94
N GLU A 323 37.04 -26.73 13.58
CA GLU A 323 36.07 -26.75 12.48
C GLU A 323 34.79 -25.98 12.85
N GLU A 324 34.23 -26.20 14.04
CA GLU A 324 33.03 -25.48 14.51
C GLU A 324 33.29 -23.98 14.66
N ARG A 325 34.48 -23.60 15.15
CA ARG A 325 34.89 -22.20 15.22
C ARG A 325 34.97 -21.57 13.84
N ARG A 326 35.58 -22.27 12.88
CA ARG A 326 35.66 -21.80 11.48
C ARG A 326 34.28 -21.64 10.85
N ALA A 327 33.40 -22.63 11.00
CA ALA A 327 32.04 -22.56 10.46
C ALA A 327 31.24 -21.38 11.06
N THR A 328 31.41 -21.11 12.36
CA THR A 328 30.74 -19.99 13.02
C THR A 328 31.31 -18.65 12.57
N ARG A 329 32.64 -18.56 12.40
CA ARG A 329 33.29 -17.39 11.80
C ARG A 329 32.75 -17.08 10.41
N ASP A 330 32.63 -18.10 9.56
CA ASP A 330 32.13 -17.95 8.20
C ASP A 330 30.67 -17.49 8.19
N ALA A 331 29.85 -17.95 9.15
CA ALA A 331 28.47 -17.48 9.31
C ALA A 331 28.39 -15.98 9.69
N VAL A 332 29.26 -15.51 10.58
CA VAL A 332 29.36 -14.06 10.91
C VAL A 332 29.71 -13.26 9.67
N LEU A 333 30.75 -13.65 8.94
CA LEU A 333 31.19 -12.94 7.74
C LEU A 333 30.13 -12.94 6.63
N TYR A 334 29.40 -14.04 6.46
CA TYR A 334 28.29 -14.13 5.53
C TYR A 334 27.16 -13.17 5.89
N ALA A 335 26.74 -13.17 7.15
CA ALA A 335 25.68 -12.30 7.64
C ALA A 335 26.07 -10.81 7.56
N ALA A 336 27.28 -10.45 7.98
CA ALA A 336 27.81 -9.09 7.88
C ALA A 336 27.83 -8.60 6.42
N ARG A 337 28.29 -9.44 5.48
CA ARG A 337 28.30 -9.11 4.05
C ARG A 337 26.89 -8.89 3.51
N LYS A 338 25.91 -9.72 3.91
CA LYS A 338 24.51 -9.56 3.50
C LYS A 338 23.87 -8.29 4.06
N ALA A 339 24.15 -7.95 5.32
CA ALA A 339 23.66 -6.72 5.93
C ALA A 339 24.13 -5.48 5.16
N VAL A 340 25.42 -5.42 4.82
CA VAL A 340 26.03 -4.32 4.05
C VAL A 340 25.54 -4.29 2.60
N GLN A 341 25.37 -5.45 1.95
CA GLN A 341 24.81 -5.52 0.58
C GLN A 341 23.40 -4.92 0.47
N ILE A 342 22.61 -4.98 1.54
CA ILE A 342 21.24 -4.44 1.57
C ILE A 342 21.25 -2.97 2.02
N SER A 343 22.14 -2.58 2.94
CA SER A 343 22.23 -1.20 3.42
C SER A 343 23.67 -0.84 3.78
N ASP A 344 24.22 0.17 3.11
CA ASP A 344 25.55 0.70 3.41
C ASP A 344 25.67 1.24 4.85
N ALA A 345 24.56 1.71 5.44
CA ALA A 345 24.52 2.17 6.82
C ALA A 345 24.90 1.07 7.83
N ALA A 346 24.72 -0.22 7.46
CA ALA A 346 25.07 -1.35 8.31
C ALA A 346 26.58 -1.44 8.58
N LYS A 347 27.45 -0.86 7.74
CA LYS A 347 28.90 -0.85 7.95
C LYS A 347 29.27 -0.23 9.30
N GLN A 348 28.71 0.94 9.59
CA GLN A 348 28.99 1.66 10.82
C GLN A 348 28.44 0.92 12.04
N SER A 349 27.23 0.37 11.95
CA SER A 349 26.60 -0.40 13.04
C SER A 349 27.32 -1.73 13.31
N LEU A 350 27.81 -2.42 12.28
CA LEU A 350 28.59 -3.64 12.46
C LEU A 350 29.97 -3.34 13.07
N LYS A 351 30.58 -2.22 12.67
CA LYS A 351 31.86 -1.78 13.24
C LYS A 351 31.72 -1.47 14.74
N SER A 352 30.64 -0.82 15.17
CA SER A 352 30.44 -0.53 16.60
C SER A 352 30.34 -1.80 17.45
N LEU A 353 29.80 -2.90 16.92
CA LEU A 353 29.74 -4.18 17.62
C LEU A 353 31.12 -4.82 17.90
N THR A 354 32.20 -4.31 17.29
CA THR A 354 33.56 -4.82 17.52
C THR A 354 34.25 -4.18 18.73
N GLU A 355 33.65 -3.12 19.31
CA GLU A 355 34.25 -2.40 20.43
C GLU A 355 33.95 -3.13 21.75
N ALA A 356 34.96 -3.80 22.31
CA ALA A 356 34.83 -4.62 23.52
C ALA A 356 34.29 -3.86 24.76
N THR A 357 34.44 -2.53 24.79
CA THR A 357 33.98 -1.68 25.90
C THR A 357 32.52 -1.26 25.79
N GLU A 358 31.89 -1.47 24.63
CA GLU A 358 30.47 -1.16 24.44
C GLU A 358 29.59 -2.28 25.02
N ILE A 359 28.35 -1.92 25.34
CA ILE A 359 27.35 -2.89 25.82
C ILE A 359 27.04 -3.92 24.71
N ASP A 360 26.93 -3.43 23.48
CA ASP A 360 26.72 -4.26 22.29
C ASP A 360 28.09 -4.58 21.68
N ASN A 361 28.76 -5.61 22.19
CA ASN A 361 30.11 -6.01 21.76
C ASN A 361 30.15 -7.41 21.10
N ASP A 362 29.03 -7.82 20.50
CA ASP A 362 28.81 -9.17 19.96
C ASP A 362 29.85 -9.61 18.91
N LEU A 363 30.54 -8.65 18.29
CA LEU A 363 31.54 -8.88 17.25
C LEU A 363 32.97 -8.52 17.71
N GLN A 364 33.23 -8.41 19.02
CA GLN A 364 34.54 -8.02 19.56
C GLN A 364 35.71 -8.87 19.04
N ASP A 365 35.48 -10.17 18.81
CA ASP A 365 36.48 -11.10 18.27
C ASP A 365 36.91 -10.74 16.83
N PHE A 366 36.10 -9.98 16.12
CA PHE A 366 36.30 -9.62 14.71
C PHE A 366 36.93 -8.24 14.52
N LYS A 367 37.28 -7.53 15.60
CA LYS A 367 37.90 -6.19 15.55
C LYS A 367 39.14 -6.11 14.65
N HIS A 368 39.91 -7.20 14.58
CA HIS A 368 41.13 -7.32 13.77
C HIS A 368 41.04 -8.43 12.72
N ASP A 369 39.83 -8.89 12.40
CA ASP A 369 39.64 -9.90 11.36
C ASP A 369 39.74 -9.24 9.97
N PRO A 370 40.69 -9.64 9.11
CA PRO A 370 40.94 -8.97 7.84
C PRO A 370 39.78 -9.11 6.84
N ASP A 371 38.99 -10.17 6.93
CA ASP A 371 37.82 -10.34 6.07
C ASP A 371 36.66 -9.47 6.55
N PHE A 372 36.50 -9.34 7.86
CA PHE A 372 35.48 -8.47 8.45
C PHE A 372 35.78 -7.00 8.20
N GLU A 373 37.02 -6.55 8.44
CA GLU A 373 37.45 -5.17 8.16
C GLU A 373 37.15 -4.76 6.72
N ARG A 374 37.35 -5.67 5.77
CA ARG A 374 37.08 -5.45 4.35
C ARG A 374 35.59 -5.34 4.00
N ILE A 375 34.70 -5.84 4.86
CA ILE A 375 33.24 -5.69 4.72
C ILE A 375 32.78 -4.34 5.27
N VAL A 376 33.34 -3.89 6.40
CA VAL A 376 32.90 -2.67 7.11
C VAL A 376 33.67 -1.39 6.74
N LYS A 377 34.71 -1.52 5.91
CA LYS A 377 35.40 -0.40 5.26
C LYS A 377 34.56 0.18 4.12
#